data_AF-A0A0F9VBR6-F1
#
_entry.id   AF-A0A0F9VBR6-F1
#
_cell.length_a   1.000
_cell.length_b   1.000
_cell.length_c   1.000
_cell.angle_alpha   90.00
_cell.angle_beta   90.00
_cell.angle_gamma   90.00
#
_symmetry.space_group_name_H-M   'P 1'
#
loop_
_entity.id
_entity.type
_entity.pdbx_description
1 polymer ?
#
loop_
_entity_poly.entity_id
_entity_poly.type
_entity_poly.pdbx_seq_one_letter_code
_entity_poly.pdbx_strand_id
1 'polypeptide(L)'
;MKRYPRDMAGYGPTPPDPRWPNGARIAVQIVLNYEEGGENNVLHGDAASEAFLSEIVGAAAWPGQRHWNMESIYEYGARAGFWRLHRLFTGMDIPLTIYGVATALARSPTQVAAMQEAGWEIASHGLKWIEYKDFSPEDERAHMDAAIRLHTEVTGERPRGWYTGRCSENTVRLAAEEGGFDYIADSYADDLPYWLRTGGREQLIVPYSLDTNDMRFASPQGFNSGDQFFTYLKDSFDALYAEGEAGSAKMLSIGLHCRLVGRPGRVMALKRFLEYAAGHADVWFARRIDIARHWAKHHPPVSFERPSEMSREAFVTAFGGVFEHSPWIAEGAHALELGPAHDSASGLHNALARVFRSAEPERRLAVLKAHPDLAGKLAAAKRLTADSAAEQASAGLDALTDAERANFTQMNQRYVEKFGFPFIIAVRDHDKAGILAAFERRADNDRDTEFAEACWQVERIARLRLATMLPE
;
A
#
# COMPACT_ATOMS: atom_id res chain seq x y z
N MET A 1 -21.57 -11.05 -4.73
CA MET A 1 -21.19 -10.65 -3.36
C MET A 1 -20.12 -9.58 -3.46
N LYS A 2 -20.18 -8.51 -2.67
CA LYS A 2 -19.24 -7.40 -2.81
C LYS A 2 -17.95 -7.74 -2.07
N ARG A 3 -16.82 -7.78 -2.79
CA ARG A 3 -15.48 -7.80 -2.19
C ARG A 3 -15.11 -6.40 -1.74
N TYR A 4 -14.25 -6.28 -0.74
CA TYR A 4 -13.72 -4.99 -0.28
C TYR A 4 -12.42 -4.68 -1.04
N PRO A 5 -12.38 -3.68 -1.93
CA PRO A 5 -11.25 -3.52 -2.87
C PRO A 5 -10.09 -2.69 -2.32
N ARG A 6 -10.21 -2.15 -1.11
CA ARG A 6 -9.20 -1.26 -0.51
C ARG A 6 -8.28 -2.05 0.41
N ASP A 7 -6.99 -1.77 0.30
CA ASP A 7 -6.00 -2.24 1.26
C ASP A 7 -5.90 -1.23 2.41
N MET A 8 -6.27 -1.68 3.60
CA MET A 8 -6.19 -0.90 4.84
C MET A 8 -5.03 -1.35 5.73
N ALA A 9 -4.33 -2.42 5.33
CA ALA A 9 -3.19 -2.96 6.06
C ALA A 9 -1.88 -2.36 5.55
N GLY A 10 -1.71 -2.27 4.22
CA GLY A 10 -0.45 -1.87 3.61
C GLY A 10 0.69 -2.74 4.13
N TYR A 11 1.78 -2.12 4.57
CA TYR A 11 2.90 -2.82 5.20
C TYR A 11 2.67 -3.22 6.66
N GLY A 12 1.59 -2.76 7.30
CA GLY A 12 1.33 -3.00 8.71
C GLY A 12 2.44 -2.43 9.61
N PRO A 13 2.76 -3.09 10.75
CA PRO A 13 3.70 -2.55 11.74
C PRO A 13 5.18 -2.65 11.33
N THR A 14 5.49 -3.38 10.25
CA THR A 14 6.87 -3.69 9.85
C THR A 14 7.10 -3.40 8.37
N PRO A 15 7.24 -2.12 7.99
CA PRO A 15 7.58 -1.75 6.62
C PRO A 15 8.96 -2.29 6.20
N PRO A 16 9.16 -2.57 4.89
CA PRO A 16 10.44 -3.02 4.39
C PRO A 16 11.51 -1.94 4.57
N ASP A 17 12.73 -2.36 4.91
CA ASP A 17 13.90 -1.48 4.83
C ASP A 17 14.12 -1.10 3.36
N PRO A 18 13.98 0.19 2.99
CA PRO A 18 14.04 0.62 1.61
C PRO A 18 15.45 0.53 1.02
N ARG A 19 16.48 0.33 1.86
CA ARG A 19 17.90 0.27 1.47
C ARG A 19 18.33 1.44 0.61
N TRP A 20 17.91 2.66 0.98
CA TRP A 20 18.22 3.85 0.18
C TRP A 20 19.70 3.98 -0.12
N PRO A 21 20.08 4.53 -1.29
CA PRO A 21 21.47 4.66 -1.69
C PRO A 21 22.33 5.28 -0.60
N ASN A 22 23.53 4.72 -0.41
CA ASN A 22 24.51 5.15 0.60
C ASN A 22 24.01 5.09 2.06
N GLY A 23 22.94 4.34 2.34
CA GLY A 23 22.38 4.26 3.69
C GLY A 23 21.59 5.50 4.11
N ALA A 24 21.02 6.22 3.13
CA ALA A 24 20.25 7.42 3.42
C ALA A 24 19.10 7.13 4.40
N ARG A 25 18.94 8.01 5.39
CA ARG A 25 17.93 7.92 6.45
C ARG A 25 16.56 8.38 5.97
N ILE A 26 16.55 9.22 4.94
CA ILE A 26 15.34 9.71 4.29
C ILE A 26 15.60 9.96 2.80
N ALA A 27 14.63 9.64 1.96
CA ALA A 27 14.59 10.06 0.57
C ALA A 27 13.69 11.29 0.42
N VAL A 28 14.25 12.46 0.12
CA VAL A 28 13.47 13.68 -0.13
C VAL A 28 13.21 13.79 -1.63
N GLN A 29 11.93 13.74 -1.99
CA GLN A 29 11.47 13.73 -3.37
C GLN A 29 10.63 14.98 -3.63
N ILE A 30 11.12 15.86 -4.50
CA ILE A 30 10.46 17.14 -4.79
C ILE A 30 9.79 17.10 -6.17
N VAL A 31 8.51 17.46 -6.20
CA VAL A 31 7.71 17.56 -7.41
C VAL A 31 7.43 19.02 -7.73
N LEU A 32 7.74 19.44 -8.96
CA LEU A 32 7.26 20.71 -9.50
C LEU A 32 6.19 20.44 -10.55
N ASN A 33 4.95 20.82 -10.25
CA ASN A 33 3.83 20.74 -11.17
C ASN A 33 3.94 21.85 -12.20
N TYR A 34 3.84 21.48 -13.48
CA TYR A 34 3.82 22.39 -14.61
C TYR A 34 2.48 22.22 -15.35
N GLU A 35 1.54 23.08 -14.97
CA GLU A 35 0.12 22.99 -15.34
C GLU A 35 -0.34 24.23 -16.11
N GLU A 36 0.43 25.32 -16.01
CA GLU A 36 0.16 26.62 -16.59
C GLU A 36 0.10 26.55 -18.13
N GLY A 37 -1.08 26.79 -18.70
CA GLY A 37 -1.41 26.60 -20.11
C GLY A 37 -2.17 25.29 -20.42
N GLY A 38 -2.40 24.46 -19.41
CA GLY A 38 -3.15 23.19 -19.50
C GLY A 38 -4.40 23.14 -18.62
N GLU A 39 -4.67 24.19 -17.83
CA GLU A 39 -5.85 24.33 -16.96
C GLU A 39 -7.16 24.56 -17.73
N ASN A 40 -8.29 24.60 -17.01
CA ASN A 40 -9.59 24.88 -17.63
C ASN A 40 -9.62 26.27 -18.27
N ASN A 41 -9.90 26.31 -19.57
CA ASN A 41 -10.12 27.56 -20.29
C ASN A 41 -11.01 27.33 -21.51
N VAL A 42 -11.93 28.27 -21.80
CA VAL A 42 -12.72 28.23 -23.04
C VAL A 42 -11.85 28.26 -24.31
N LEU A 43 -10.65 28.86 -24.24
CA LEU A 43 -9.65 28.82 -25.31
C LEU A 43 -9.03 27.43 -25.52
N HIS A 44 -9.15 26.55 -24.52
CA HIS A 44 -8.69 25.16 -24.58
C HIS A 44 -9.83 24.18 -24.91
N GLY A 45 -11.02 24.71 -25.23
CA GLY A 45 -12.23 23.93 -25.52
C GLY A 45 -13.02 23.50 -24.27
N ASP A 46 -12.71 24.02 -23.09
CA ASP A 46 -13.46 23.71 -21.86
C ASP A 46 -14.74 24.52 -21.74
N ALA A 47 -15.70 24.02 -20.96
CA ALA A 47 -16.99 24.66 -20.75
C ALA A 47 -16.92 25.95 -19.91
N ALA A 48 -15.86 26.15 -19.12
CA ALA A 48 -15.74 27.27 -18.20
C ALA A 48 -14.27 27.65 -17.92
N SER A 49 -14.07 28.79 -17.27
CA SER A 49 -12.77 29.19 -16.74
C SER A 49 -12.31 28.31 -15.57
N GLU A 50 -11.00 28.29 -15.33
CA GLU A 50 -10.41 27.71 -14.11
C GLU A 50 -10.89 28.43 -12.83
N ALA A 51 -10.89 27.66 -11.74
CA ALA A 51 -11.32 28.07 -10.41
C ALA A 51 -10.42 27.50 -9.29
N PHE A 52 -9.53 26.57 -9.59
CA PHE A 52 -8.73 25.85 -8.62
C PHE A 52 -7.30 26.41 -8.49
N LEU A 53 -6.69 26.22 -7.32
CA LEU A 53 -5.31 26.58 -6.97
C LEU A 53 -4.80 27.92 -7.52
N SER A 54 -5.40 29.01 -7.03
CA SER A 54 -4.99 30.39 -7.34
C SER A 54 -5.04 31.27 -6.09
N GLU A 55 -4.64 32.53 -6.21
CA GLU A 55 -4.78 33.52 -5.14
C GLU A 55 -6.26 33.88 -4.84
N ILE A 56 -7.18 33.51 -5.73
CA ILE A 56 -8.62 33.77 -5.58
C ILE A 56 -9.24 32.54 -4.90
N VAL A 57 -8.99 32.39 -3.60
CA VAL A 57 -9.53 31.27 -2.81
C VAL A 57 -11.06 31.34 -2.81
N GLY A 58 -11.70 30.25 -3.22
CA GLY A 58 -13.15 30.19 -3.39
C GLY A 58 -13.66 30.75 -4.72
N ALA A 59 -12.79 30.94 -5.72
CA ALA A 59 -13.22 31.23 -7.09
C ALA A 59 -14.24 30.19 -7.58
N ALA A 60 -15.21 30.66 -8.37
CA ALA A 60 -16.13 29.80 -9.10
C ALA A 60 -15.74 29.79 -10.58
N ALA A 61 -15.93 28.65 -11.23
CA ALA A 61 -15.80 28.55 -12.68
C ALA A 61 -16.85 29.44 -13.36
N TRP A 62 -16.46 30.18 -14.40
CA TRP A 62 -17.37 31.04 -15.17
C TRP A 62 -17.75 30.34 -16.49
N PRO A 63 -18.98 29.81 -16.63
CA PRO A 63 -19.40 29.09 -17.83
C PRO A 63 -19.36 29.99 -19.07
N GLY A 64 -18.79 29.46 -20.16
CA GLY A 64 -18.70 30.15 -21.46
C GLY A 64 -17.87 31.43 -21.46
N GLN A 65 -17.12 31.72 -20.39
CA GLN A 65 -16.39 32.96 -20.20
C GLN A 65 -14.94 32.71 -19.82
N ARG A 66 -14.10 33.69 -20.16
CA ARG A 66 -12.73 33.78 -19.68
C ARG A 66 -12.70 34.49 -18.33
N HIS A 67 -11.86 34.03 -17.42
CA HIS A 67 -11.62 34.69 -16.15
C HIS A 67 -10.23 35.33 -16.18
N TRP A 68 -10.17 36.59 -16.61
CA TRP A 68 -8.92 37.31 -16.85
C TRP A 68 -7.94 37.28 -15.67
N ASN A 69 -8.44 37.50 -14.45
CA ASN A 69 -7.59 37.46 -13.25
C ASN A 69 -6.99 36.06 -13.03
N MET A 70 -7.79 35.00 -13.19
CA MET A 70 -7.34 33.61 -13.09
C MET A 70 -6.25 33.31 -14.12
N GLU A 71 -6.48 33.65 -15.39
CA GLU A 71 -5.51 33.45 -16.47
C GLU A 71 -4.18 34.13 -16.14
N SER A 72 -4.20 35.40 -15.73
CA SER A 72 -2.98 36.13 -15.36
C SER A 72 -2.25 35.58 -14.12
N ILE A 73 -2.96 34.92 -13.21
CA ILE A 73 -2.36 34.20 -12.07
C ILE A 73 -1.63 32.96 -12.55
N TYR A 74 -2.22 32.19 -13.47
CA TYR A 74 -1.57 31.04 -14.08
C TYR A 74 -0.37 31.46 -14.94
N GLU A 75 -0.52 32.50 -15.76
CA GLU A 75 0.59 33.06 -16.54
C GLU A 75 1.79 33.44 -15.66
N TYR A 76 1.59 33.92 -14.43
CA TYR A 76 2.68 34.19 -13.50
C TYR A 76 3.56 32.96 -13.25
N GLY A 77 2.96 31.78 -13.13
CA GLY A 77 3.69 30.53 -12.91
C GLY A 77 4.66 30.26 -14.06
N ALA A 78 4.17 30.24 -15.30
CA ALA A 78 5.00 29.99 -16.48
C ALA A 78 6.03 31.11 -16.74
N ARG A 79 5.64 32.38 -16.53
CA ARG A 79 6.45 33.56 -16.91
C ARG A 79 7.53 33.93 -15.90
N ALA A 80 7.29 33.69 -14.60
CA ALA A 80 8.18 34.18 -13.54
C ALA A 80 8.41 33.15 -12.43
N GLY A 81 7.37 32.44 -12.01
CA GLY A 81 7.45 31.44 -10.94
C GLY A 81 8.43 30.30 -11.28
N PHE A 82 8.24 29.68 -12.44
CA PHE A 82 9.10 28.62 -12.95
C PHE A 82 10.57 29.03 -12.97
N TRP A 83 10.92 30.16 -13.59
CA TRP A 83 12.31 30.59 -13.69
C TRP A 83 12.98 30.89 -12.35
N ARG A 84 12.19 31.32 -11.35
CA ARG A 84 12.70 31.51 -9.99
C ARG A 84 13.02 30.18 -9.32
N LEU A 85 12.13 29.20 -9.45
CA LEU A 85 12.33 27.85 -8.92
C LEU A 85 13.47 27.14 -9.66
N HIS A 86 13.54 27.26 -10.98
CA HIS A 86 14.65 26.76 -11.79
C HIS A 86 16.00 27.20 -11.26
N ARG A 87 16.20 28.52 -11.06
CA ARG A 87 17.47 29.03 -10.50
C ARG A 87 17.73 28.55 -9.07
N LEU A 88 16.70 28.40 -8.24
CA LEU A 88 16.85 27.90 -6.88
C LEU A 88 17.36 26.46 -6.88
N PHE A 89 16.68 25.56 -7.58
CA PHE A 89 17.00 24.13 -7.58
C PHE A 89 18.31 23.82 -8.32
N THR A 90 18.52 24.39 -9.51
CA THR A 90 19.80 24.22 -10.23
C THR A 90 20.98 24.85 -9.49
N GLY A 91 20.77 25.97 -8.80
CA GLY A 91 21.81 26.59 -7.96
C GLY A 91 22.17 25.80 -6.71
N MET A 92 21.30 24.86 -6.29
CA MET A 92 21.52 23.97 -5.14
C MET A 92 21.88 22.54 -5.56
N ASP A 93 21.94 22.23 -6.86
CA ASP A 93 22.13 20.88 -7.41
C ASP A 93 21.12 19.86 -6.85
N ILE A 94 19.87 20.28 -6.66
CA ILE A 94 18.78 19.42 -6.18
C ILE A 94 17.92 19.00 -7.39
N PRO A 95 17.83 17.70 -7.69
CA PRO A 95 17.05 17.21 -8.83
C PRO A 95 15.54 17.26 -8.52
N LEU A 96 14.74 17.46 -9.57
CA LEU A 96 13.27 17.45 -9.49
C LEU A 96 12.65 16.36 -10.36
N THR A 97 11.42 16.01 -10.02
CA THR A 97 10.46 15.43 -10.96
C THR A 97 9.44 16.50 -11.33
N ILE A 98 9.28 16.74 -12.63
CA ILE A 98 8.23 17.59 -13.18
C ILE A 98 6.98 16.75 -13.38
N TYR A 99 5.86 17.20 -12.83
CA TYR A 99 4.54 16.72 -13.23
C TYR A 99 4.03 17.63 -14.34
N GLY A 100 4.28 17.21 -15.58
CA GLY A 100 4.04 18.02 -16.77
C GLY A 100 2.73 17.66 -17.46
N VAL A 101 1.78 18.60 -17.46
CA VAL A 101 0.54 18.47 -18.23
C VAL A 101 0.89 18.61 -19.71
N ALA A 102 0.56 17.63 -20.54
CA ALA A 102 1.09 17.54 -21.91
C ALA A 102 0.79 18.79 -22.76
N THR A 103 -0.42 19.35 -22.63
CA THR A 103 -0.80 20.60 -23.31
C THR A 103 -0.05 21.83 -22.78
N ALA A 104 0.26 21.89 -21.48
CA ALA A 104 1.08 22.96 -20.89
C ALA A 104 2.53 22.90 -21.38
N LEU A 105 3.11 21.69 -21.45
CA LEU A 105 4.45 21.44 -21.99
C LEU A 105 4.52 21.88 -23.47
N ALA A 106 3.54 21.52 -24.29
CA ALA A 106 3.47 21.89 -25.70
C ALA A 106 3.43 23.41 -25.93
N ARG A 107 2.83 24.17 -25.00
CA ARG A 107 2.78 25.63 -25.03
C ARG A 107 4.05 26.31 -24.48
N SER A 108 4.98 25.54 -23.91
CA SER A 108 6.11 26.05 -23.12
C SER A 108 7.47 25.46 -23.53
N PRO A 109 7.85 25.50 -24.83
CA PRO A 109 9.06 24.82 -25.31
C PRO A 109 10.35 25.31 -24.61
N THR A 110 10.42 26.60 -24.24
CA THR A 110 11.59 27.15 -23.53
C THR A 110 11.73 26.56 -22.12
N GLN A 111 10.62 26.35 -21.42
CA GLN A 111 10.62 25.73 -20.09
C GLN A 111 10.94 24.24 -20.18
N VAL A 112 10.40 23.53 -21.18
CA VAL A 112 10.73 22.12 -21.45
C VAL A 112 12.24 21.95 -21.68
N ALA A 113 12.84 22.78 -22.53
CA ALA A 113 14.29 22.73 -22.77
C ALA A 113 15.09 22.95 -21.47
N ALA A 114 14.69 23.91 -20.64
CA ALA A 114 15.34 24.16 -19.34
C ALA A 114 15.21 22.97 -18.37
N MET A 115 14.05 22.30 -18.32
CA MET A 115 13.86 21.09 -17.51
C MET A 115 14.79 19.96 -17.96
N GLN A 116 14.95 19.78 -19.28
CA GLN A 116 15.83 18.77 -19.86
C GLN A 116 17.31 19.08 -19.63
N GLU A 117 17.73 20.33 -19.81
CA GLU A 117 19.09 20.79 -19.54
C GLU A 117 19.47 20.60 -18.06
N ALA A 118 18.52 20.78 -17.15
CA ALA A 118 18.71 20.53 -15.72
C ALA A 118 18.73 19.03 -15.34
N GLY A 119 18.51 18.11 -16.31
CA GLY A 119 18.49 16.67 -16.05
C GLY A 119 17.32 16.20 -15.17
N TRP A 120 16.29 17.03 -15.04
CA TRP A 120 15.09 16.69 -14.27
C TRP A 120 14.27 15.62 -14.99
N GLU A 121 13.59 14.79 -14.21
CA GLU A 121 12.59 13.89 -14.79
C GLU A 121 11.37 14.70 -15.23
N ILE A 122 10.77 14.37 -16.38
CA ILE A 122 9.44 14.89 -16.77
C ILE A 122 8.46 13.70 -16.80
N ALA A 123 7.64 13.59 -15.76
CA ALA A 123 6.55 12.62 -15.68
C ALA A 123 5.26 13.21 -16.26
N SER A 124 4.34 12.34 -16.70
CA SER A 124 3.06 12.78 -17.23
C SER A 124 2.14 13.25 -16.12
N HIS A 125 1.58 14.45 -16.29
CA HIS A 125 0.48 14.96 -15.46
C HIS A 125 -0.87 14.99 -16.22
N GLY A 126 -1.07 14.02 -17.12
CA GLY A 126 -2.24 13.94 -17.97
C GLY A 126 -2.22 14.91 -19.17
N LEU A 127 -3.25 14.83 -20.01
CA LEU A 127 -3.34 15.67 -21.22
C LEU A 127 -3.62 17.13 -20.87
N LYS A 128 -4.57 17.32 -19.95
CA LYS A 128 -5.04 18.61 -19.42
C LYS A 128 -5.17 18.52 -17.92
N TRP A 129 -5.07 19.67 -17.25
CA TRP A 129 -5.28 19.79 -15.82
C TRP A 129 -6.77 20.05 -15.54
N ILE A 130 -7.56 18.98 -15.58
CA ILE A 130 -9.02 19.00 -15.36
C ILE A 130 -9.43 17.90 -14.36
N GLU A 131 -10.70 17.88 -13.99
CA GLU A 131 -11.26 16.83 -13.14
C GLU A 131 -11.71 15.63 -13.98
N TYR A 132 -11.22 14.42 -13.63
CA TYR A 132 -11.55 13.18 -14.32
C TYR A 132 -12.64 12.36 -13.61
N LYS A 133 -13.14 12.78 -12.45
CA LYS A 133 -13.98 11.95 -11.56
C LYS A 133 -15.19 11.29 -12.26
N ASP A 134 -15.77 11.96 -13.26
CA ASP A 134 -16.96 11.51 -14.01
C ASP A 134 -16.64 11.00 -15.43
N PHE A 135 -15.36 10.84 -15.79
CA PHE A 135 -14.98 10.37 -17.13
C PHE A 135 -15.36 8.90 -17.32
N SER A 136 -15.80 8.56 -18.53
CA SER A 136 -15.90 7.16 -18.95
C SER A 136 -14.50 6.55 -19.04
N PRO A 137 -14.35 5.22 -18.80
CA PRO A 137 -13.07 4.54 -19.02
C PRO A 137 -12.50 4.74 -20.42
N GLU A 138 -13.37 4.85 -21.43
CA GLU A 138 -13.00 5.05 -22.83
C GLU A 138 -12.44 6.45 -23.08
N ASP A 139 -13.13 7.50 -22.62
CA ASP A 139 -12.70 8.89 -22.80
C ASP A 139 -11.42 9.18 -22.01
N GLU A 140 -11.32 8.64 -20.79
CA GLU A 140 -10.12 8.79 -19.97
C GLU A 140 -8.91 8.08 -20.61
N ARG A 141 -9.09 6.88 -21.16
CA ARG A 141 -8.03 6.20 -21.92
C ARG A 141 -7.62 7.01 -23.14
N ALA A 142 -8.57 7.55 -23.90
CA ALA A 142 -8.25 8.39 -25.05
C ALA A 142 -7.44 9.64 -24.66
N HIS A 143 -7.76 10.25 -23.52
CA HIS A 143 -6.96 11.34 -22.94
C HIS A 143 -5.57 10.87 -22.52
N MET A 144 -5.44 9.69 -21.91
CA MET A 144 -4.16 9.11 -21.53
C MET A 144 -3.25 8.85 -22.73
N ASP A 145 -3.78 8.21 -23.78
CA ASP A 145 -3.05 7.92 -25.00
C ASP A 145 -2.61 9.22 -25.71
N ALA A 146 -3.48 10.22 -25.74
CA ALA A 146 -3.16 11.54 -26.29
C ALA A 146 -2.10 12.27 -25.46
N ALA A 147 -2.14 12.15 -24.12
CA ALA A 147 -1.14 12.72 -23.24
C ALA A 147 0.23 12.09 -23.48
N ILE A 148 0.32 10.77 -23.55
CA ILE A 148 1.57 10.03 -23.80
C ILE A 148 2.15 10.42 -25.15
N ARG A 149 1.32 10.47 -26.20
CA ARG A 149 1.76 10.87 -27.54
C ARG A 149 2.30 12.29 -27.53
N LEU A 150 1.51 13.27 -27.09
CA LEU A 150 1.93 14.68 -27.09
C LEU A 150 3.14 14.91 -26.18
N HIS A 151 3.18 14.28 -25.01
CA HIS A 151 4.34 14.33 -24.13
C HIS A 151 5.60 13.86 -24.87
N THR A 152 5.54 12.71 -25.53
CA THR A 152 6.66 12.16 -26.32
C THR A 152 7.08 13.11 -27.44
N GLU A 153 6.13 13.72 -28.14
CA GLU A 153 6.40 14.68 -29.22
C GLU A 153 7.14 15.93 -28.70
N VAL A 154 6.80 16.42 -27.51
CA VAL A 154 7.35 17.69 -26.98
C VAL A 154 8.61 17.50 -26.15
N THR A 155 8.79 16.37 -25.48
CA THR A 155 9.97 16.06 -24.66
C THR A 155 10.98 15.15 -25.38
N GLY A 156 10.61 14.55 -26.51
CA GLY A 156 11.46 13.62 -27.25
C GLY A 156 11.52 12.19 -26.67
N GLU A 157 10.96 11.95 -25.47
CA GLU A 157 10.91 10.63 -24.84
C GLU A 157 9.54 10.38 -24.22
N ARG A 158 9.12 9.11 -24.16
CA ARG A 158 7.85 8.77 -23.50
C ARG A 158 7.93 9.02 -21.99
N PRO A 159 6.83 9.44 -21.35
CA PRO A 159 6.79 9.51 -19.89
C PRO A 159 6.89 8.10 -19.28
N ARG A 160 7.63 8.00 -18.17
CA ARG A 160 7.79 6.76 -17.38
C ARG A 160 7.08 6.82 -16.03
N GLY A 161 6.62 7.99 -15.61
CA GLY A 161 5.75 8.18 -14.46
C GLY A 161 4.41 8.77 -14.86
N TRP A 162 3.36 8.44 -14.10
CA TRP A 162 2.01 9.00 -14.27
C TRP A 162 1.43 9.53 -12.96
N TYR A 163 0.83 10.72 -13.02
CA TYR A 163 0.00 11.29 -11.98
C TYR A 163 -1.15 12.10 -12.59
N THR A 164 -2.41 11.84 -12.27
CA THR A 164 -3.55 12.66 -12.71
C THR A 164 -3.93 13.71 -11.65
N GLY A 165 -3.81 13.38 -10.38
CA GLY A 165 -4.26 14.18 -9.25
C GLY A 165 -5.76 14.12 -9.04
N ARG A 166 -6.55 14.85 -9.85
CA ARG A 166 -8.02 14.81 -9.80
C ARG A 166 -8.55 13.63 -10.62
N CYS A 167 -8.16 12.43 -10.20
CA CYS A 167 -8.39 11.16 -10.90
C CYS A 167 -9.84 10.67 -10.80
N SER A 168 -10.20 9.72 -11.67
CA SER A 168 -11.41 8.90 -11.57
C SER A 168 -11.11 7.59 -10.81
N GLU A 169 -12.11 6.75 -10.58
CA GLU A 169 -11.90 5.39 -10.07
C GLU A 169 -11.18 4.46 -11.08
N ASN A 170 -11.10 4.86 -12.35
CA ASN A 170 -10.49 4.08 -13.43
C ASN A 170 -9.01 4.40 -13.61
N THR A 171 -8.57 5.61 -13.27
CA THR A 171 -7.26 6.17 -13.65
C THR A 171 -6.09 5.22 -13.39
N VAL A 172 -5.95 4.74 -12.15
CA VAL A 172 -4.83 3.88 -11.74
C VAL A 172 -4.84 2.55 -12.49
N ARG A 173 -6.03 1.97 -12.68
CA ARG A 173 -6.21 0.74 -13.46
C ARG A 173 -5.85 0.96 -14.93
N LEU A 174 -6.35 2.04 -15.55
CA LEU A 174 -6.07 2.39 -16.95
C LEU A 174 -4.56 2.61 -17.19
N ALA A 175 -3.89 3.33 -16.29
CA ALA A 175 -2.46 3.58 -16.37
C ALA A 175 -1.64 2.29 -16.20
N ALA A 176 -2.06 1.39 -15.31
CA ALA A 176 -1.42 0.07 -15.21
C ALA A 176 -1.62 -0.76 -16.50
N GLU A 177 -2.83 -0.75 -17.06
CA GLU A 177 -3.16 -1.45 -18.32
C GLU A 177 -2.37 -0.91 -19.53
N GLU A 178 -2.01 0.38 -19.56
CA GLU A 178 -1.21 0.97 -20.65
C GLU A 178 0.16 0.30 -20.80
N GLY A 179 0.75 -0.17 -19.71
CA GLY A 179 1.91 -1.06 -19.81
C GLY A 179 3.28 -0.40 -19.63
N GLY A 180 3.43 0.89 -19.91
CA GLY A 180 4.72 1.54 -20.10
C GLY A 180 5.20 2.48 -18.99
N PHE A 181 4.48 2.57 -17.88
CA PHE A 181 4.89 3.34 -16.70
C PHE A 181 5.69 2.50 -15.70
N ASP A 182 6.81 3.04 -15.24
CA ASP A 182 7.63 2.48 -14.16
C ASP A 182 6.99 2.73 -12.79
N TYR A 183 6.18 3.80 -12.66
CA TYR A 183 5.40 4.07 -11.46
C TYR A 183 4.14 4.91 -11.74
N ILE A 184 3.16 4.80 -10.83
CA ILE A 184 1.98 5.67 -10.73
C ILE A 184 2.01 6.35 -9.37
N ALA A 185 1.58 7.62 -9.29
CA ALA A 185 1.61 8.39 -8.05
C ALA A 185 0.23 8.87 -7.55
N ASP A 186 -0.87 8.43 -8.18
CA ASP A 186 -2.25 8.69 -7.73
C ASP A 186 -2.62 7.85 -6.48
N SER A 187 -1.82 7.98 -5.43
CA SER A 187 -2.06 7.42 -4.10
C SER A 187 -1.39 8.32 -3.06
N TYR A 188 -1.99 8.37 -1.88
CA TYR A 188 -1.56 9.18 -0.74
C TYR A 188 -1.50 8.31 0.54
N ALA A 189 -1.33 7.00 0.37
CA ALA A 189 -1.67 6.00 1.38
C ALA A 189 -0.48 5.42 2.16
N ASP A 190 0.76 5.84 1.88
CA ASP A 190 1.95 5.28 2.51
C ASP A 190 3.15 6.25 2.42
N ASP A 191 4.16 6.02 3.26
CA ASP A 191 5.44 6.74 3.32
C ASP A 191 6.55 6.01 2.52
N LEU A 192 6.21 4.89 1.87
CA LEU A 192 7.08 4.11 0.99
C LEU A 192 6.38 3.72 -0.32
N PRO A 193 7.15 3.46 -1.40
CA PRO A 193 6.60 2.82 -2.59
C PRO A 193 6.07 1.41 -2.29
N TYR A 194 5.04 0.97 -3.01
CA TYR A 194 4.48 -0.39 -2.87
C TYR A 194 3.92 -0.92 -4.18
N TRP A 195 3.86 -2.24 -4.32
CA TRP A 195 3.29 -2.89 -5.51
C TRP A 195 1.79 -3.06 -5.38
N LEU A 196 1.05 -2.56 -6.36
CA LEU A 196 -0.39 -2.74 -6.48
C LEU A 196 -0.70 -3.66 -7.65
N ARG A 197 -1.42 -4.75 -7.39
CA ARG A 197 -1.97 -5.59 -8.47
C ARG A 197 -3.23 -4.93 -9.03
N THR A 198 -3.13 -4.44 -10.25
CA THR A 198 -4.25 -3.80 -10.95
C THR A 198 -3.97 -3.83 -12.45
N GLY A 199 -5.01 -3.77 -13.28
CA GLY A 199 -4.85 -3.83 -14.73
C GLY A 199 -4.19 -5.12 -15.23
N GLY A 200 -4.32 -6.22 -14.47
CA GLY A 200 -3.72 -7.52 -14.81
C GLY A 200 -2.22 -7.64 -14.53
N ARG A 201 -1.60 -6.69 -13.82
CA ARG A 201 -0.16 -6.68 -13.51
C ARG A 201 0.13 -6.14 -12.12
N GLU A 202 1.38 -6.33 -11.68
CA GLU A 202 1.94 -5.60 -10.54
C GLU A 202 2.46 -4.24 -11.03
N GLN A 203 1.91 -3.17 -10.49
CA GLN A 203 2.23 -1.79 -10.83
C GLN A 203 2.80 -1.10 -9.59
N LEU A 204 3.99 -0.51 -9.73
CA LEU A 204 4.59 0.23 -8.63
C LEU A 204 3.82 1.52 -8.39
N ILE A 205 3.43 1.73 -7.15
CA ILE A 205 2.90 2.99 -6.64
C ILE A 205 4.03 3.70 -5.91
N VAL A 206 4.28 4.96 -6.24
CA VAL A 206 5.18 5.85 -5.50
C VAL A 206 4.31 6.98 -4.93
N PRO A 207 3.83 6.85 -3.67
CA PRO A 207 2.82 7.74 -3.10
C PRO A 207 3.23 9.21 -3.12
N TYR A 208 2.25 10.08 -3.36
CA TYR A 208 2.40 11.54 -3.36
C TYR A 208 1.78 12.15 -2.09
N SER A 209 1.76 13.49 -2.00
CA SER A 209 1.25 14.22 -0.84
C SER A 209 0.35 15.39 -1.25
N LEU A 210 -0.72 15.59 -0.46
CA LEU A 210 -1.61 16.78 -0.49
C LEU A 210 -1.41 17.68 0.74
N ASP A 211 -0.55 17.28 1.68
CA ASP A 211 -0.30 17.95 2.94
C ASP A 211 1.03 18.71 2.95
N THR A 212 2.15 18.05 2.63
CA THR A 212 3.47 18.67 2.39
C THR A 212 3.53 19.25 0.97
N ASN A 213 2.52 20.05 0.65
CA ASN A 213 2.22 20.54 -0.68
C ASN A 213 1.83 22.03 -0.64
N ASP A 214 2.45 22.86 -1.49
CA ASP A 214 2.20 24.30 -1.53
C ASP A 214 0.79 24.66 -2.05
N MET A 215 0.03 23.70 -2.59
CA MET A 215 -1.40 23.87 -2.90
C MET A 215 -2.20 24.37 -1.70
N ARG A 216 -1.70 24.09 -0.48
CA ARG A 216 -2.30 24.54 0.77
C ARG A 216 -2.25 26.05 0.94
N PHE A 217 -1.37 26.79 0.26
CA PHE A 217 -1.46 28.26 0.21
C PHE A 217 -2.72 28.78 -0.51
N ALA A 218 -3.36 27.94 -1.33
CA ALA A 218 -4.56 28.27 -2.09
C ALA A 218 -5.78 27.44 -1.65
N SER A 219 -5.72 26.81 -0.48
CA SER A 219 -6.78 25.97 0.08
C SER A 219 -7.43 26.64 1.31
N PRO A 220 -8.74 26.48 1.56
CA PRO A 220 -9.43 27.18 2.65
C PRO A 220 -8.81 27.05 4.05
N GLN A 221 -8.23 25.88 4.38
CA GLN A 221 -7.60 25.66 5.69
C GLN A 221 -6.13 26.12 5.74
N GLY A 222 -5.44 26.19 4.61
CA GLY A 222 -4.00 25.97 4.55
C GLY A 222 -3.10 27.14 4.96
N PHE A 223 -1.91 27.22 4.38
CA PHE A 223 -0.85 28.07 4.89
C PHE A 223 -1.10 29.55 4.57
N ASN A 224 -1.11 30.39 5.59
CA ASN A 224 -1.24 31.84 5.47
C ASN A 224 0.10 32.55 5.25
N SER A 225 1.21 31.91 5.64
CA SER A 225 2.56 32.47 5.52
C SER A 225 3.60 31.40 5.20
N GLY A 226 4.74 31.84 4.68
CA GLY A 226 5.86 30.95 4.40
C GLY A 226 6.36 30.18 5.63
N ASP A 227 6.35 30.80 6.81
CA ASP A 227 6.81 30.13 8.04
C ASP A 227 5.97 28.90 8.38
N GLN A 228 4.66 28.92 8.13
CA GLN A 228 3.79 27.76 8.37
C GLN A 228 4.16 26.60 7.44
N PHE A 229 4.44 26.87 6.16
CA PHE A 229 4.89 25.84 5.23
C PHE A 229 6.28 25.30 5.58
N PHE A 230 7.22 26.18 5.92
CA PHE A 230 8.56 25.77 6.36
C PHE A 230 8.50 24.87 7.59
N THR A 231 7.78 25.28 8.65
CA THR A 231 7.64 24.50 9.88
C THR A 231 6.98 23.15 9.59
N TYR A 232 5.94 23.12 8.76
CA TYR A 232 5.28 21.86 8.41
C TYR A 232 6.23 20.89 7.69
N LEU A 233 6.97 21.38 6.68
CA LEU A 233 7.96 20.56 5.99
C LEU A 233 9.09 20.10 6.92
N LYS A 234 9.56 20.99 7.82
CA LYS A 234 10.59 20.67 8.81
C LYS A 234 10.13 19.56 9.74
N ASP A 235 8.93 19.68 10.32
CA ASP A 235 8.42 18.70 11.26
C ASP A 235 8.17 17.34 10.58
N SER A 236 7.67 17.33 9.34
CA SER A 236 7.56 16.11 8.52
C SER A 236 8.92 15.47 8.24
N PHE A 237 9.93 16.29 7.91
CA PHE A 237 11.29 15.81 7.71
C PHE A 237 11.88 15.22 9.01
N ASP A 238 11.77 15.93 10.14
CA ASP A 238 12.35 15.50 11.41
C ASP A 238 11.75 14.17 11.89
N ALA A 239 10.43 13.99 11.74
CA ALA A 239 9.75 12.75 12.08
C ALA A 239 10.29 11.57 11.27
N LEU A 240 10.28 11.70 9.93
CA LEU A 240 10.73 10.62 9.04
C LEU A 240 12.25 10.38 9.13
N TYR A 241 13.03 11.43 9.38
CA TYR A 241 14.47 11.32 9.59
C TYR A 241 14.79 10.57 10.88
N ALA A 242 14.08 10.86 11.98
CA ALA A 242 14.23 10.14 13.25
C ALA A 242 13.83 8.65 13.12
N GLU A 243 12.78 8.34 12.36
CA GLU A 243 12.45 6.94 12.02
C GLU A 243 13.56 6.27 11.20
N GLY A 244 14.16 7.00 10.26
CA GLY A 244 15.34 6.57 9.51
C GLY A 244 16.55 6.27 10.40
N GLU A 245 16.84 7.13 11.38
CA GLU A 245 17.87 6.89 12.39
C GLU A 245 17.60 5.65 13.24
N ALA A 246 16.32 5.36 13.50
CA ALA A 246 15.89 4.15 14.20
C ALA A 246 15.88 2.89 13.31
N GLY A 247 16.34 2.99 12.04
CA GLY A 247 16.43 1.86 11.10
C GLY A 247 15.18 1.63 10.24
N SER A 248 14.26 2.60 10.22
CA SER A 248 12.99 2.53 9.47
C SER A 248 12.89 3.71 8.49
N ALA A 249 13.85 3.84 7.58
CA ALA A 249 13.88 4.93 6.61
C ALA A 249 12.64 4.99 5.71
N LYS A 250 12.26 6.20 5.28
CA LYS A 250 11.06 6.50 4.49
C LYS A 250 11.36 7.51 3.37
N MET A 251 10.35 7.83 2.57
CA MET A 251 10.41 8.96 1.64
C MET A 251 9.49 10.10 2.05
N LEU A 252 9.87 11.33 1.68
CA LEU A 252 9.07 12.55 1.83
C LEU A 252 8.82 13.15 0.45
N SER A 253 7.56 13.14 0.00
CA SER A 253 7.15 13.87 -1.21
C SER A 253 6.87 15.33 -0.88
N ILE A 254 7.36 16.28 -1.69
CA ILE A 254 7.04 17.71 -1.53
C ILE A 254 6.44 18.24 -2.83
N GLY A 255 5.17 18.64 -2.78
CA GLY A 255 4.43 19.14 -3.93
C GLY A 255 4.55 20.65 -4.10
N LEU A 256 4.96 21.11 -5.28
CA LEU A 256 5.17 22.53 -5.59
C LEU A 256 4.44 22.93 -6.87
N HIS A 257 3.94 24.16 -6.96
CA HIS A 257 3.29 24.71 -8.16
C HIS A 257 3.96 26.03 -8.55
N CYS A 258 4.25 26.18 -9.85
CA CYS A 258 4.97 27.36 -10.37
C CYS A 258 4.28 28.67 -9.98
N ARG A 259 2.95 28.75 -10.13
CA ARG A 259 2.14 29.94 -9.79
C ARG A 259 2.00 30.22 -8.29
N LEU A 260 2.28 29.24 -7.42
CA LEU A 260 2.12 29.35 -5.97
C LEU A 260 3.47 29.62 -5.28
N VAL A 261 4.27 28.60 -4.97
CA VAL A 261 5.55 28.79 -4.25
C VAL A 261 6.57 29.61 -5.04
N GLY A 262 6.41 29.72 -6.37
CA GLY A 262 7.21 30.60 -7.21
C GLY A 262 7.07 32.08 -6.84
N ARG A 263 6.06 32.48 -6.07
CA ARG A 263 5.89 33.86 -5.55
C ARG A 263 7.00 34.22 -4.54
N PRO A 264 7.53 35.45 -4.55
CA PRO A 264 8.62 35.85 -3.64
C PRO A 264 8.28 35.70 -2.16
N GLY A 265 7.02 35.91 -1.77
CA GLY A 265 6.57 35.76 -0.38
C GLY A 265 6.54 34.31 0.12
N ARG A 266 6.57 33.32 -0.78
CA ARG A 266 6.50 31.88 -0.45
C ARG A 266 7.84 31.16 -0.67
N VAL A 267 8.55 31.50 -1.74
CA VAL A 267 9.81 30.81 -2.13
C VAL A 267 10.89 30.82 -1.05
N MET A 268 10.91 31.85 -0.19
CA MET A 268 11.90 31.93 0.89
C MET A 268 11.72 30.84 1.94
N ALA A 269 10.48 30.40 2.18
CA ALA A 269 10.22 29.26 3.06
C ALA A 269 10.74 27.96 2.49
N LEU A 270 10.50 27.74 1.19
CA LEU A 270 11.06 26.60 0.46
C LEU A 270 12.59 26.59 0.52
N LYS A 271 13.24 27.73 0.22
CA LYS A 271 14.70 27.85 0.30
C LYS A 271 15.25 27.47 1.68
N ARG A 272 14.64 27.99 2.76
CA ARG A 272 15.05 27.63 4.13
C ARG A 272 14.88 26.14 4.41
N PHE A 273 13.83 25.51 3.92
CA PHE A 273 13.64 24.06 4.08
C PHE A 273 14.70 23.27 3.31
N LEU A 274 14.99 23.64 2.06
CA LEU A 274 16.02 22.96 1.27
C LEU A 274 17.40 23.08 1.93
N GLU A 275 17.74 24.26 2.45
CA GLU A 275 18.97 24.49 3.21
C GLU A 275 19.00 23.67 4.51
N TYR A 276 17.86 23.56 5.20
CA TYR A 276 17.73 22.73 6.40
C TYR A 276 17.96 21.24 6.09
N ALA A 277 17.24 20.68 5.12
CA ALA A 277 17.36 19.28 4.75
C ALA A 277 18.77 18.95 4.22
N ALA A 278 19.34 19.81 3.38
CA ALA A 278 20.72 19.63 2.87
C ALA A 278 21.80 19.78 3.96
N GLY A 279 21.46 20.40 5.09
CA GLY A 279 22.34 20.48 6.26
C GLY A 279 22.43 19.18 7.09
N HIS A 280 21.59 18.18 6.81
CA HIS A 280 21.61 16.88 7.48
C HIS A 280 22.46 15.86 6.71
N ALA A 281 23.10 14.95 7.44
CA ALA A 281 23.80 13.81 6.85
C ALA A 281 22.81 12.80 6.25
N ASP A 282 23.27 11.99 5.30
CA ASP A 282 22.54 10.82 4.82
C ASP A 282 21.12 11.13 4.29
N VAL A 283 20.94 12.29 3.63
CA VAL A 283 19.71 12.66 2.93
C VAL A 283 19.86 12.37 1.43
N TRP A 284 18.94 11.59 0.86
CA TRP A 284 18.91 11.35 -0.57
C TRP A 284 17.88 12.25 -1.26
N PHE A 285 18.34 13.28 -1.97
CA PHE A 285 17.48 14.03 -2.89
C PHE A 285 17.31 13.26 -4.20
N ALA A 286 16.08 12.85 -4.51
CA ALA A 286 15.80 11.92 -5.60
C ALA A 286 14.72 12.41 -6.57
N ARG A 287 14.86 12.03 -7.85
CA ARG A 287 13.73 12.02 -8.78
C ARG A 287 12.87 10.79 -8.48
N ARG A 288 11.56 10.86 -8.76
CA ARG A 288 10.63 9.73 -8.57
C ARG A 288 11.04 8.53 -9.40
N ILE A 289 11.53 8.72 -10.62
CA ILE A 289 12.06 7.62 -11.44
C ILE A 289 13.25 6.90 -10.80
N ASP A 290 14.08 7.60 -10.03
CA ASP A 290 15.22 6.99 -9.35
C ASP A 290 14.73 6.13 -8.17
N ILE A 291 13.73 6.61 -7.42
CA ILE A 291 13.04 5.83 -6.37
C ILE A 291 12.36 4.60 -6.99
N ALA A 292 11.65 4.75 -8.10
CA ALA A 292 10.96 3.65 -8.77
C ALA A 292 11.93 2.54 -9.21
N ARG A 293 13.03 2.91 -9.85
CA ARG A 293 14.08 1.98 -10.27
C ARG A 293 14.78 1.32 -9.08
N HIS A 294 15.06 2.10 -8.03
CA HIS A 294 15.63 1.57 -6.78
C HIS A 294 14.72 0.52 -6.17
N TRP A 295 13.42 0.83 -6.03
CA TRP A 295 12.44 -0.08 -5.46
C TRP A 295 12.30 -1.36 -6.28
N ALA A 296 12.18 -1.25 -7.60
CA ALA A 296 12.06 -2.42 -8.47
C ALA A 296 13.28 -3.35 -8.40
N LYS A 297 14.47 -2.79 -8.15
CA LYS A 297 15.70 -3.56 -7.98
C LYS A 297 15.79 -4.25 -6.62
N HIS A 298 15.43 -3.56 -5.53
CA HIS A 298 15.65 -4.03 -4.17
C HIS A 298 14.44 -4.75 -3.55
N HIS A 299 13.24 -4.44 -4.04
CA HIS A 299 11.95 -4.97 -3.62
C HIS A 299 11.12 -5.34 -4.87
N PRO A 300 11.54 -6.33 -5.67
CA PRO A 300 10.74 -6.77 -6.81
C PRO A 300 9.37 -7.29 -6.37
N PRO A 301 8.34 -7.21 -7.22
CA PRO A 301 7.00 -7.66 -6.85
C PRO A 301 7.00 -9.17 -6.57
N VAL A 302 6.33 -9.57 -5.48
CA VAL A 302 6.16 -10.98 -5.12
C VAL A 302 4.76 -11.43 -5.53
N SER A 303 4.70 -12.42 -6.43
CA SER A 303 3.44 -13.01 -6.86
C SER A 303 3.06 -14.19 -5.96
N PHE A 304 1.86 -14.16 -5.42
CA PHE A 304 1.21 -15.30 -4.77
C PHE A 304 -0.29 -15.31 -5.10
N GLU A 305 -0.95 -16.44 -4.86
CA GLU A 305 -2.39 -16.53 -5.04
C GLU A 305 -3.12 -15.84 -3.89
N ARG A 306 -3.94 -14.84 -4.21
CA ARG A 306 -4.64 -14.01 -3.24
C ARG A 306 -5.99 -14.64 -2.87
N PRO A 307 -6.20 -15.08 -1.61
CA PRO A 307 -7.48 -15.60 -1.14
C PRO A 307 -8.71 -14.77 -1.55
N SER A 308 -8.60 -13.44 -1.55
CA SER A 308 -9.68 -12.52 -1.87
C SER A 308 -10.11 -12.57 -3.36
N GLU A 309 -9.21 -12.97 -4.25
CA GLU A 309 -9.39 -13.04 -5.71
C GLU A 309 -9.75 -14.47 -6.20
N MET A 310 -9.65 -15.48 -5.33
CA MET A 310 -9.90 -16.87 -5.72
C MET A 310 -11.37 -17.16 -6.04
N SER A 311 -11.58 -18.08 -6.99
CA SER A 311 -12.89 -18.75 -7.17
C SER A 311 -13.23 -19.56 -5.92
N ARG A 312 -14.53 -19.82 -5.69
CA ARG A 312 -14.96 -20.62 -4.53
C ARG A 312 -14.31 -22.00 -4.52
N GLU A 313 -14.24 -22.65 -5.67
CA GLU A 313 -13.64 -23.98 -5.81
C GLU A 313 -12.16 -23.95 -5.45
N ALA A 314 -11.38 -23.05 -6.07
CA ALA A 314 -9.95 -22.92 -5.77
C ALA A 314 -9.70 -22.60 -4.29
N PHE A 315 -10.48 -21.69 -3.71
CA PHE A 315 -10.38 -21.32 -2.30
C PHE A 315 -10.66 -22.50 -1.36
N VAL A 316 -11.69 -23.30 -1.63
CA VAL A 316 -12.04 -24.46 -0.80
C VAL A 316 -11.01 -25.59 -0.99
N THR A 317 -10.49 -25.78 -2.19
CA THR A 317 -9.39 -26.72 -2.43
C THR A 317 -8.13 -26.31 -1.65
N ALA A 318 -7.78 -25.02 -1.65
CA ALA A 318 -6.62 -24.51 -0.94
C ALA A 318 -6.82 -24.54 0.59
N PHE A 319 -7.94 -24.04 1.09
CA PHE A 319 -8.12 -23.74 2.52
C PHE A 319 -9.15 -24.62 3.25
N GLY A 320 -9.85 -25.51 2.55
CA GLY A 320 -10.88 -26.38 3.13
C GLY A 320 -10.33 -27.40 4.14
N GLY A 321 -9.03 -27.71 4.08
CA GLY A 321 -8.34 -28.56 5.04
C GLY A 321 -7.76 -27.84 6.26
N VAL A 322 -7.81 -26.49 6.30
CA VAL A 322 -7.21 -25.71 7.40
C VAL A 322 -7.85 -26.09 8.74
N PHE A 323 -9.18 -26.22 8.76
CA PHE A 323 -9.93 -26.86 9.83
C PHE A 323 -10.22 -28.30 9.43
N GLU A 324 -9.73 -29.26 10.22
CA GLU A 324 -9.72 -30.68 9.84
C GLU A 324 -11.11 -31.20 9.46
N HIS A 325 -11.20 -31.84 8.29
CA HIS A 325 -12.42 -32.41 7.72
C HIS A 325 -13.64 -31.47 7.74
N SER A 326 -13.41 -30.15 7.72
CA SER A 326 -14.44 -29.13 7.91
C SER A 326 -14.44 -28.07 6.79
N PRO A 327 -14.57 -28.47 5.51
CA PRO A 327 -14.50 -27.54 4.37
C PRO A 327 -15.59 -26.47 4.38
N TRP A 328 -16.70 -26.70 5.08
CA TRP A 328 -17.78 -25.73 5.26
C TRP A 328 -17.30 -24.42 5.90
N ILE A 329 -16.20 -24.43 6.66
CA ILE A 329 -15.61 -23.22 7.24
C ILE A 329 -14.99 -22.36 6.13
N ALA A 330 -14.24 -22.97 5.21
CA ALA A 330 -13.69 -22.28 4.05
C ALA A 330 -14.79 -21.80 3.09
N GLU A 331 -15.83 -22.61 2.86
CA GLU A 331 -16.99 -22.21 2.08
C GLU A 331 -17.69 -20.99 2.68
N GLY A 332 -17.92 -20.99 4.00
CA GLY A 332 -18.50 -19.88 4.71
C GLY A 332 -17.61 -18.64 4.66
N ALA A 333 -16.28 -18.80 4.76
CA ALA A 333 -15.33 -17.69 4.77
C ALA A 333 -15.23 -17.05 3.39
N HIS A 334 -15.24 -17.85 2.31
CA HIS A 334 -15.32 -17.33 0.94
C HIS A 334 -16.60 -16.53 0.70
N ALA A 335 -17.69 -16.91 1.36
CA ALA A 335 -18.99 -16.23 1.35
C ALA A 335 -19.08 -15.03 2.33
N LEU A 336 -18.01 -14.69 3.06
CA LEU A 336 -17.89 -13.40 3.74
C LEU A 336 -17.31 -12.34 2.81
N GLU A 337 -17.49 -11.07 3.15
CA GLU A 337 -16.72 -10.00 2.50
C GLU A 337 -15.21 -10.25 2.72
N LEU A 338 -14.51 -10.50 1.61
CA LEU A 338 -13.05 -10.63 1.57
C LEU A 338 -12.48 -9.46 0.77
N GLY A 339 -11.20 -9.17 0.98
CA GLY A 339 -10.45 -8.07 0.37
C GLY A 339 -8.96 -8.20 0.70
N PRO A 340 -8.12 -7.22 0.32
CA PRO A 340 -6.67 -7.28 0.54
C PRO A 340 -6.25 -7.62 1.97
N ALA A 341 -7.00 -7.14 2.97
CA ALA A 341 -6.76 -7.47 4.39
C ALA A 341 -6.89 -8.96 4.73
N HIS A 342 -7.40 -9.80 3.82
CA HIS A 342 -7.53 -11.24 3.96
C HIS A 342 -6.50 -12.02 3.13
N ASP A 343 -5.64 -11.33 2.38
CA ASP A 343 -4.57 -11.94 1.57
C ASP A 343 -3.30 -12.19 2.38
N SER A 344 -3.48 -12.47 3.67
CA SER A 344 -2.45 -12.81 4.62
C SER A 344 -2.91 -13.91 5.58
N ALA A 345 -1.97 -14.56 6.25
CA ALA A 345 -2.26 -15.63 7.19
C ALA A 345 -3.13 -15.14 8.36
N SER A 346 -2.85 -13.95 8.87
CA SER A 346 -3.66 -13.30 9.92
C SER A 346 -5.06 -12.93 9.42
N GLY A 347 -5.14 -12.37 8.22
CA GLY A 347 -6.39 -11.95 7.59
C GLY A 347 -7.33 -13.11 7.29
N LEU A 348 -6.83 -14.16 6.62
CA LEU A 348 -7.63 -15.33 6.30
C LEU A 348 -8.02 -16.12 7.56
N HIS A 349 -7.12 -16.20 8.55
CA HIS A 349 -7.44 -16.78 9.84
C HIS A 349 -8.65 -16.11 10.48
N ASN A 350 -8.71 -14.76 10.45
CA ASN A 350 -9.87 -14.02 10.96
C ASN A 350 -11.17 -14.44 10.28
N ALA A 351 -11.19 -14.52 8.94
CA ALA A 351 -12.39 -14.90 8.20
C ALA A 351 -12.86 -16.34 8.53
N LEU A 352 -11.94 -17.30 8.58
CA LEU A 352 -12.26 -18.69 8.93
C LEU A 352 -12.73 -18.82 10.39
N ALA A 353 -12.04 -18.15 11.32
CA ALA A 353 -12.41 -18.16 12.74
C ALA A 353 -13.79 -17.53 12.97
N ARG A 354 -14.17 -16.47 12.24
CA ARG A 354 -15.52 -15.89 12.30
C ARG A 354 -16.60 -16.92 11.96
N VAL A 355 -16.40 -17.69 10.89
CA VAL A 355 -17.34 -18.75 10.48
C VAL A 355 -17.41 -19.86 11.53
N PHE A 356 -16.26 -20.26 12.06
CA PHE A 356 -16.19 -21.28 13.11
C PHE A 356 -16.91 -20.82 14.39
N ARG A 357 -16.62 -19.62 14.90
CA ARG A 357 -17.20 -19.06 16.12
C ARG A 357 -18.70 -18.80 16.01
N SER A 358 -19.18 -18.39 14.83
CA SER A 358 -20.60 -18.13 14.57
C SER A 358 -21.42 -19.39 14.31
N ALA A 359 -20.79 -20.57 14.22
CA ALA A 359 -21.52 -21.82 14.03
C ALA A 359 -22.14 -22.35 15.32
N GLU A 360 -23.25 -23.06 15.16
CA GLU A 360 -23.94 -23.75 16.27
C GLU A 360 -22.96 -24.65 17.06
N PRO A 361 -23.14 -24.76 18.40
CA PRO A 361 -22.28 -25.56 19.26
C PRO A 361 -22.03 -26.99 18.74
N GLU A 362 -23.03 -27.62 18.13
CA GLU A 362 -22.94 -28.97 17.58
C GLU A 362 -21.97 -29.04 16.39
N ARG A 363 -21.97 -28.02 15.52
CA ARG A 363 -21.04 -27.96 14.38
C ARG A 363 -19.62 -27.70 14.88
N ARG A 364 -19.44 -26.83 15.87
CA ARG A 364 -18.13 -26.62 16.50
C ARG A 364 -17.61 -27.89 17.17
N LEU A 365 -18.46 -28.59 17.91
CA LEU A 365 -18.12 -29.89 18.50
C LEU A 365 -17.75 -30.94 17.44
N ALA A 366 -18.43 -30.96 16.29
CA ALA A 366 -18.09 -31.85 15.19
C ALA A 366 -16.66 -31.59 14.65
N VAL A 367 -16.25 -30.32 14.56
CA VAL A 367 -14.86 -29.96 14.21
C VAL A 367 -13.87 -30.50 15.25
N LEU A 368 -14.15 -30.33 16.55
CA LEU A 368 -13.29 -30.86 17.62
C LEU A 368 -13.17 -32.39 17.54
N LYS A 369 -14.29 -33.09 17.30
CA LYS A 369 -14.31 -34.56 17.15
C LYS A 369 -13.61 -35.06 15.89
N ALA A 370 -13.63 -34.27 14.82
CA ALA A 370 -12.93 -34.59 13.58
C ALA A 370 -11.43 -34.31 13.65
N HIS A 371 -10.97 -33.56 14.67
CA HIS A 371 -9.56 -33.34 14.88
C HIS A 371 -8.88 -34.65 15.27
N PRO A 372 -7.75 -35.03 14.65
CA PRO A 372 -7.10 -36.29 14.95
C PRO A 372 -6.58 -36.24 16.38
N ASP A 373 -6.79 -37.31 17.14
CA ASP A 373 -6.27 -37.37 18.50
C ASP A 373 -4.74 -37.45 18.51
N LEU A 374 -4.11 -36.84 19.51
CA LEU A 374 -2.65 -36.78 19.61
C LEU A 374 -2.01 -38.19 19.58
N ALA A 375 -2.68 -39.18 20.18
CA ALA A 375 -2.26 -40.57 20.23
C ALA A 375 -2.40 -41.32 18.88
N GLY A 376 -3.48 -41.10 18.13
CA GLY A 376 -3.62 -41.65 16.77
C GLY A 376 -2.65 -41.00 15.80
N LYS A 377 -2.36 -39.71 15.97
CA LYS A 377 -1.30 -38.97 15.26
C LYS A 377 0.08 -39.60 15.50
N LEU A 378 0.39 -39.98 16.75
CA LEU A 378 1.62 -40.69 17.16
C LEU A 378 1.70 -42.13 16.60
N ALA A 379 0.57 -42.86 16.57
CA ALA A 379 0.51 -44.22 16.04
C ALA A 379 0.58 -44.27 14.50
N ALA A 380 0.08 -43.23 13.84
CA ALA A 380 0.07 -43.09 12.39
C ALA A 380 1.35 -42.43 11.83
N ALA A 381 2.38 -42.16 12.64
CA ALA A 381 3.60 -41.44 12.23
C ALA A 381 4.26 -41.97 10.94
N LYS A 382 4.07 -43.25 10.60
CA LYS A 382 4.54 -43.86 9.32
C LYS A 382 3.62 -43.63 8.10
N ARG A 383 2.48 -42.96 8.24
CA ARG A 383 1.39 -42.79 7.24
C ARG A 383 0.83 -41.36 7.18
N LEU A 384 1.45 -40.39 7.86
CA LEU A 384 1.00 -39.00 7.88
C LEU A 384 1.27 -38.28 6.56
N THR A 385 0.49 -37.22 6.29
CA THR A 385 0.85 -36.22 5.28
C THR A 385 2.10 -35.45 5.72
N ALA A 386 2.84 -34.87 4.77
CA ALA A 386 4.10 -34.17 5.06
C ALA A 386 3.94 -33.09 6.15
N ASP A 387 2.84 -32.35 6.13
CA ASP A 387 2.54 -31.29 7.10
C ASP A 387 2.31 -31.82 8.52
N SER A 388 1.60 -32.96 8.65
CA SER A 388 1.35 -33.59 9.95
C SER A 388 2.60 -34.25 10.55
N ALA A 389 3.52 -34.73 9.72
CA ALA A 389 4.79 -35.28 10.19
C ALA A 389 5.73 -34.18 10.72
N ALA A 390 5.80 -33.04 10.01
CA ALA A 390 6.60 -31.88 10.43
C ALA A 390 6.08 -31.25 11.74
N GLU A 391 4.76 -31.19 11.95
CA GLU A 391 4.14 -30.70 13.19
C GLU A 391 4.46 -31.55 14.43
N GLN A 392 4.67 -32.87 14.26
CA GLN A 392 4.98 -33.76 15.40
C GLN A 392 6.45 -33.76 15.76
N ALA A 393 7.33 -33.70 14.75
CA ALA A 393 8.78 -33.64 14.95
C ALA A 393 9.19 -32.40 15.77
N SER A 394 8.52 -31.26 15.58
CA SER A 394 8.86 -30.02 16.29
C SER A 394 8.67 -30.07 17.82
N ALA A 395 7.83 -30.97 18.33
CA ALA A 395 7.62 -31.15 19.78
C ALA A 395 8.33 -32.39 20.36
N GLY A 396 9.15 -33.08 19.56
CA GLY A 396 9.83 -34.32 19.97
C GLY A 396 8.89 -35.49 20.23
N LEU A 397 7.70 -35.47 19.62
CA LEU A 397 6.67 -36.49 19.77
C LEU A 397 6.95 -37.73 18.89
N ASP A 398 7.79 -37.59 17.87
CA ASP A 398 8.29 -38.67 17.02
C ASP A 398 9.27 -39.62 17.73
N ALA A 399 9.84 -39.20 18.86
CA ALA A 399 10.82 -39.94 19.66
C ALA A 399 10.27 -40.51 20.99
N LEU A 400 8.95 -40.63 21.15
CA LEU A 400 8.36 -41.18 22.38
C LEU A 400 8.74 -42.65 22.61
N THR A 401 8.88 -43.03 23.88
CA THR A 401 8.97 -44.44 24.29
C THR A 401 7.61 -45.12 24.22
N ASP A 402 7.57 -46.46 24.23
CA ASP A 402 6.29 -47.21 24.26
C ASP A 402 5.46 -46.88 25.52
N ALA A 403 6.11 -46.68 26.66
CA ALA A 403 5.45 -46.30 27.91
C ALA A 403 4.81 -44.90 27.81
N GLU A 404 5.49 -43.96 27.17
CA GLU A 404 4.97 -42.60 26.99
C GLU A 404 3.82 -42.55 26.00
N ARG A 405 3.90 -43.31 24.89
CA ARG A 405 2.77 -43.49 23.97
C ARG A 405 1.54 -44.04 24.71
N ALA A 406 1.72 -45.09 25.50
CA ALA A 406 0.63 -45.68 26.29
C ALA A 406 0.01 -44.66 27.27
N ASN A 407 0.85 -43.84 27.91
CA ASN A 407 0.36 -42.77 28.79
C ASN A 407 -0.47 -41.72 28.04
N PHE A 408 0.03 -41.21 26.91
CA PHE A 408 -0.72 -40.25 26.08
C PHE A 408 -2.04 -40.84 25.57
N THR A 409 -2.06 -42.11 25.15
CA THR A 409 -3.28 -42.81 24.75
C THR A 409 -4.28 -42.88 25.89
N GLN A 410 -3.84 -43.27 27.10
CA GLN A 410 -4.72 -43.37 28.26
C GLN A 410 -5.28 -42.02 28.69
N MET A 411 -4.43 -40.98 28.73
CA MET A 411 -4.87 -39.63 29.08
C MET A 411 -5.89 -39.08 28.07
N ASN A 412 -5.65 -39.29 26.77
CA ASN A 412 -6.60 -38.90 25.74
C ASN A 412 -7.92 -39.67 25.83
N GLN A 413 -7.89 -40.97 26.13
CA GLN A 413 -9.11 -41.75 26.30
C GLN A 413 -9.96 -41.23 27.46
N ARG A 414 -9.36 -40.96 28.62
CA ARG A 414 -10.06 -40.34 29.77
C ARG A 414 -10.63 -38.98 29.42
N TYR A 415 -9.87 -38.20 28.65
CA TYR A 415 -10.28 -36.88 28.23
C TYR A 415 -11.50 -36.94 27.28
N VAL A 416 -11.50 -37.87 26.31
CA VAL A 416 -12.65 -38.12 25.43
C VAL A 416 -13.86 -38.60 26.23
N GLU A 417 -13.67 -39.49 27.20
CA GLU A 417 -14.77 -39.97 28.07
C GLU A 417 -15.40 -38.82 28.87
N LYS A 418 -14.59 -37.89 29.38
CA LYS A 418 -15.06 -36.74 30.17
C LYS A 418 -15.71 -35.66 29.31
N PHE A 419 -15.05 -35.25 28.22
CA PHE A 419 -15.42 -34.05 27.46
C PHE A 419 -16.11 -34.36 26.11
N GLY A 420 -16.02 -35.58 25.61
CA GLY A 420 -16.67 -36.03 24.38
C GLY A 420 -15.97 -35.57 23.09
N PHE A 421 -14.72 -35.11 23.18
CA PHE A 421 -13.82 -34.76 22.07
C PHE A 421 -12.36 -35.02 22.49
N PRO A 422 -11.43 -35.24 21.55
CA PRO A 422 -10.02 -35.51 21.88
C PRO A 422 -9.32 -34.31 22.50
N PHE A 423 -8.20 -34.55 23.19
CA PHE A 423 -7.35 -33.47 23.65
C PHE A 423 -6.67 -32.77 22.47
N ILE A 424 -6.92 -31.47 22.32
CA ILE A 424 -6.39 -30.66 21.23
C ILE A 424 -5.45 -29.61 21.81
N ILE A 425 -4.25 -29.52 21.23
CA ILE A 425 -3.25 -28.52 21.57
C ILE A 425 -2.43 -28.16 20.33
N ALA A 426 -2.06 -26.90 20.20
CA ALA A 426 -1.13 -26.43 19.17
C ALA A 426 0.29 -26.91 19.48
N VAL A 427 0.63 -28.11 19.01
CA VAL A 427 1.89 -28.81 19.33
C VAL A 427 3.14 -27.95 19.07
N ARG A 428 3.14 -27.05 18.07
CA ARG A 428 4.29 -26.17 17.77
C ARG A 428 4.60 -25.15 18.89
N ASP A 429 3.64 -24.86 19.77
CA ASP A 429 3.83 -23.91 20.87
C ASP A 429 4.36 -24.59 22.15
N HIS A 430 4.57 -25.91 22.13
CA HIS A 430 4.89 -26.70 23.32
C HIS A 430 5.98 -27.73 23.06
N ASP A 431 6.79 -27.99 24.08
CA ASP A 431 7.57 -29.21 24.16
C ASP A 431 6.75 -30.33 24.82
N LYS A 432 7.30 -31.55 24.82
CA LYS A 432 6.66 -32.72 25.43
C LYS A 432 6.25 -32.52 26.90
N ALA A 433 7.09 -31.85 27.70
CA ALA A 433 6.79 -31.60 29.12
C ALA A 433 5.62 -30.61 29.26
N GLY A 434 5.60 -29.56 28.43
CA GLY A 434 4.52 -28.59 28.35
C GLY A 434 3.19 -29.21 27.93
N ILE A 435 3.19 -30.17 26.99
CA ILE A 435 1.98 -30.91 26.61
C ILE A 435 1.45 -31.73 27.79
N LEU A 436 2.30 -32.46 28.50
CA LEU A 436 1.89 -33.25 29.67
C LEU A 436 1.31 -32.36 30.78
N ALA A 437 1.99 -31.25 31.10
CA ALA A 437 1.52 -30.29 32.09
C ALA A 437 0.18 -29.64 31.67
N ALA A 438 -0.01 -29.36 30.37
CA ALA A 438 -1.27 -28.85 29.86
C ALA A 438 -2.39 -29.89 29.99
N PHE A 439 -2.09 -31.17 29.73
CA PHE A 439 -3.02 -32.28 29.89
C PHE A 439 -3.50 -32.43 31.33
N GLU A 440 -2.57 -32.42 32.29
CA GLU A 440 -2.87 -32.52 33.72
C GLU A 440 -3.73 -31.34 34.19
N ARG A 441 -3.31 -30.11 33.87
CA ARG A 441 -4.05 -28.91 34.23
C ARG A 441 -5.45 -28.87 33.64
N ARG A 442 -5.61 -29.26 32.37
CA ARG A 442 -6.89 -29.21 31.64
C ARG A 442 -7.80 -30.39 31.98
N ALA A 443 -7.27 -31.50 32.50
CA ALA A 443 -8.06 -32.64 32.90
C ALA A 443 -9.08 -32.30 34.00
N ASP A 444 -8.80 -31.30 34.84
CA ASP A 444 -9.66 -30.87 35.94
C ASP A 444 -10.72 -29.82 35.54
N ASN A 445 -10.66 -29.28 34.32
CA ASN A 445 -11.63 -28.29 33.85
C ASN A 445 -13.06 -28.84 33.81
N ASP A 446 -14.05 -27.93 33.88
CA ASP A 446 -15.43 -28.22 33.50
C ASP A 446 -15.57 -28.28 31.97
N ARG A 447 -16.69 -28.82 31.50
CA ARG A 447 -16.92 -29.08 30.07
C ARG A 447 -16.94 -27.80 29.22
N ASP A 448 -17.51 -26.70 29.72
CA ASP A 448 -17.68 -25.48 28.94
C ASP A 448 -16.35 -24.73 28.82
N THR A 449 -15.61 -24.65 29.93
CA THR A 449 -14.23 -24.14 29.94
C THR A 449 -13.36 -24.93 28.96
N GLU A 450 -13.43 -26.25 29.00
CA GLU A 450 -12.61 -27.09 28.13
C GLU A 450 -13.03 -27.04 26.66
N PHE A 451 -14.33 -26.91 26.39
CA PHE A 451 -14.83 -26.72 25.03
C PHE A 451 -14.32 -25.40 24.42
N ALA A 452 -14.32 -24.32 25.20
CA ALA A 452 -13.79 -23.03 24.78
C ALA A 452 -12.28 -23.10 24.52
N GLU A 453 -11.53 -23.76 25.41
CA GLU A 453 -10.09 -23.98 25.26
C GLU A 453 -9.78 -24.82 24.01
N ALA A 454 -10.50 -25.93 23.78
CA ALA A 454 -10.31 -26.76 22.59
C ALA A 454 -10.63 -25.99 21.28
N CYS A 455 -11.66 -25.15 21.28
CA CYS A 455 -11.95 -24.25 20.16
C CYS A 455 -10.78 -23.28 19.91
N TRP A 456 -10.24 -22.67 20.96
CA TRP A 456 -9.09 -21.76 20.84
C TRP A 456 -7.85 -22.47 20.29
N GLN A 457 -7.58 -23.70 20.74
CA GLN A 457 -6.46 -24.50 20.24
C GLN A 457 -6.61 -24.85 18.77
N VAL A 458 -7.82 -25.21 18.30
CA VAL A 458 -8.08 -25.43 16.86
C VAL A 458 -7.83 -24.17 16.05
N GLU A 459 -8.27 -23.00 16.53
CA GLU A 459 -7.99 -21.73 15.88
C GLU A 459 -6.48 -21.42 15.83
N ARG A 460 -5.74 -21.67 16.91
CA ARG A 460 -4.28 -21.51 16.95
C ARG A 460 -3.58 -22.43 15.95
N ILE A 461 -3.99 -23.69 15.85
CA ILE A 461 -3.48 -24.63 14.84
C ILE A 461 -3.78 -24.13 13.42
N ALA A 462 -5.01 -23.68 13.16
CA ALA A 462 -5.39 -23.12 11.88
C ALA A 462 -4.51 -21.90 11.51
N ARG A 463 -4.22 -21.02 12.46
CA ARG A 463 -3.33 -19.87 12.25
C ARG A 463 -1.90 -20.29 11.87
N LEU A 464 -1.35 -21.30 12.54
CA LEU A 464 -0.02 -21.84 12.27
C LEU A 464 0.06 -22.51 10.90
N ARG A 465 -1.01 -23.19 10.47
CA ARG A 465 -1.11 -23.76 9.11
C ARG A 465 -1.15 -22.66 8.05
N LEU A 466 -1.95 -21.62 8.26
CA LEU A 466 -2.02 -20.51 7.31
C LEU A 466 -0.69 -19.75 7.18
N ALA A 467 0.08 -19.63 8.27
CA ALA A 467 1.40 -19.00 8.25
C ALA A 467 2.42 -19.72 7.35
N THR A 468 2.19 -21.00 7.02
CA THR A 468 3.04 -21.73 6.06
C THR A 468 2.54 -21.63 4.61
N MET A 469 1.35 -21.06 4.39
CA MET A 469 0.69 -20.99 3.08
C MET A 469 0.63 -19.57 2.53
N LEU A 470 0.60 -18.56 3.40
CA LEU A 470 0.36 -17.16 3.05
C LEU A 470 1.42 -16.25 3.69
N PRO A 471 1.67 -15.05 3.11
CA PRO A 471 2.41 -14.00 3.78
C PRO A 471 1.68 -13.53 5.04
N GLU A 472 2.37 -12.77 5.88
CA GLU A 472 1.81 -12.23 7.13
C GLU A 472 1.00 -10.94 6.97
#